data_AF-A0A0F1AYC9-F1
#
_entry.id   AF-A0A0F1AYC9-F1
#
_cell.length_a   1.000
_cell.length_b   1.000
_cell.length_c   1.000
_cell.angle_alpha   90.00
_cell.angle_beta   90.00
_cell.angle_gamma   90.00
#
_symmetry.space_group_name_H-M   'P 1'
#
loop_
_entity.id
_entity.type
_entity.pdbx_description
1 polymer ?
#
loop_
_entity_poly.entity_id
_entity_poly.type
_entity_poly.pdbx_seq_one_letter_code
_entity_poly.pdbx_strand_id
1 'polypeptide(L)' 'MPRTADIKTAFIAAIQLNPKGYQYLRTESFIEKLREYNWHFTRSDANAWIERYQQDFVDKTTDHSDNRYWILRNMGRVQ' A
#
# COMPACT_ATOMS: atom_id res chain seq x y z
N MET A 1 -7.05 21.15 5.60
CA MET A 1 -5.93 20.65 6.43
C MET A 1 -5.84 19.15 6.25
N PRO A 2 -4.67 18.59 5.94
CA PRO A 2 -4.49 17.14 5.85
C PRO A 2 -4.70 16.50 7.23
N ARG A 3 -5.56 15.48 7.32
CA ARG A 3 -5.81 14.73 8.56
C ARG A 3 -5.10 13.39 8.47
N THR A 4 -4.58 12.91 9.59
CA THR A 4 -3.93 11.58 9.66
C THR A 4 -4.87 10.45 9.20
N ALA A 5 -6.18 10.61 9.38
CA ALA A 5 -7.20 9.69 8.87
C ALA A 5 -7.24 9.60 7.33
N ASP A 6 -6.84 10.66 6.63
CA ASP A 6 -6.81 10.69 5.17
C ASP A 6 -5.71 9.75 4.63
N ILE A 7 -4.62 9.52 5.38
CA ILE A 7 -3.55 8.57 4.99
C ILE A 7 -4.11 7.14 4.91
N LYS A 8 -4.91 6.73 5.90
CA LYS A 8 -5.58 5.41 5.88
C LYS A 8 -6.60 5.31 4.74
N THR A 9 -7.31 6.40 4.46
CA THR A 9 -8.29 6.47 3.36
C THR A 9 -7.59 6.33 2.01
N ALA A 10 -6.47 7.02 1.81
CA ALA A 10 -5.63 6.89 0.62
C ALA A 10 -5.06 5.47 0.46
N PHE A 11 -4.65 4.83 1.56
CA PHE A 11 -4.17 3.44 1.52
C PHE A 11 -5.25 2.48 1.02
N ILE A 12 -6.46 2.54 1.60
CA ILE A 12 -7.58 1.68 1.18
C ILE A 12 -7.92 1.91 -0.29
N ALA A 13 -7.92 3.18 -0.74
CA ALA A 13 -8.20 3.53 -2.13
C ALA A 13 -7.11 3.07 -3.11
N ALA A 14 -5.89 2.78 -2.64
CA ALA A 14 -4.80 2.27 -3.45
C ALA A 14 -4.79 0.73 -3.60
N ILE A 15 -5.58 0.01 -2.78
CA ILE A 15 -5.66 -1.45 -2.85
C ILE A 15 -6.38 -1.89 -4.12
N GLN A 16 -5.76 -2.82 -4.85
CA GLN A 16 -6.28 -3.45 -6.05
C GLN A 16 -6.48 -4.96 -5.82
N LEU A 17 -7.33 -5.57 -6.62
CA LEU A 17 -7.52 -7.02 -6.67
C LEU A 17 -6.84 -7.58 -7.92
N ASN A 18 -6.00 -8.60 -7.76
CA ASN A 18 -5.42 -9.29 -8.90
C ASN A 18 -6.40 -10.35 -9.45
N PRO A 19 -6.16 -10.89 -10.66
CA PRO A 19 -7.03 -11.93 -11.24
C PRO A 19 -7.16 -13.21 -10.40
N LYS A 20 -6.23 -13.45 -9.47
CA LYS A 20 -6.24 -14.58 -8.54
C LYS A 20 -7.01 -14.28 -7.23
N GLY A 21 -7.55 -13.07 -7.09
CA GLY A 21 -8.33 -12.61 -5.94
C GLY A 21 -7.51 -11.99 -4.81
N TYR A 22 -6.20 -11.83 -4.95
CA TYR A 22 -5.37 -11.25 -3.90
C TYR A 22 -5.45 -9.71 -3.88
N GLN A 23 -5.52 -9.14 -2.67
CA GLN A 23 -5.39 -7.71 -2.45
C GLN A 23 -3.91 -7.31 -2.47
N TYR A 24 -3.57 -6.32 -3.29
CA TYR A 24 -2.22 -5.81 -3.44
C TYR A 24 -2.21 -4.31 -3.74
N LEU A 25 -1.05 -3.67 -3.59
CA LEU A 25 -0.80 -2.32 -4.09
C LEU A 25 0.68 -2.12 -4.42
N ARG A 26 0.99 -1.03 -5.13
CA ARG A 26 2.35 -0.51 -5.29
C ARG A 26 2.53 0.73 -4.42
N THR A 27 3.74 0.95 -3.89
CA THR A 27 4.05 2.18 -3.13
C THR A 27 3.72 3.43 -3.93
N GLU A 28 3.99 3.44 -5.24
CA GLU A 28 3.63 4.57 -6.11
C GLU A 28 2.12 4.83 -6.13
N SER A 29 1.28 3.79 -6.26
CA SER A 29 -0.18 3.96 -6.25
C SER A 29 -0.70 4.51 -4.91
N PHE A 30 -0.05 4.18 -3.80
CA PHE A 30 -0.38 4.78 -2.50
C PHE A 30 0.00 6.26 -2.45
N ILE A 31 1.18 6.63 -2.96
CA ILE A 31 1.63 8.03 -3.04
C ILE A 31 0.71 8.86 -3.94
N GLU A 32 0.27 8.32 -5.08
CA GLU A 32 -0.71 8.98 -5.96
C GLU A 32 -2.00 9.30 -5.20
N LYS A 33 -2.52 8.35 -4.43
CA LYS A 33 -3.70 8.59 -3.58
C LYS A 33 -3.45 9.57 -2.45
N LEU A 34 -2.26 9.60 -1.85
CA LEU A 34 -1.90 10.58 -0.83
C LEU A 34 -1.92 12.02 -1.37
N ARG A 35 -1.48 12.23 -2.62
CA ARG A 35 -1.48 13.55 -3.26
C ARG A 35 -2.88 14.13 -3.42
N GLU A 36 -3.90 13.29 -3.64
CA GLU A 36 -5.31 13.72 -3.69
C GLU A 36 -5.76 14.39 -2.37
N TYR A 37 -5.12 14.06 -1.25
CA TYR A 37 -5.39 14.62 0.08
C TYR A 37 -4.34 15.67 0.52
N ASN A 38 -3.48 16.14 -0.39
CA ASN A 38 -2.35 17.05 -0.12
C ASN A 38 -1.28 16.46 0.84
N TRP A 39 -1.11 15.14 0.85
CA TRP A 39 0.01 14.47 1.52
C TRP A 39 1.13 14.18 0.51
N HIS A 40 2.37 14.54 0.87
CA HIS A 40 3.54 14.40 0.01
C HIS A 40 4.56 13.46 0.67
N PHE A 41 4.37 12.15 0.48
CA PHE A 41 5.30 11.14 0.97
C PHE A 41 6.37 10.83 -0.07
N THR A 42 7.59 10.57 0.39
CA THR A 42 8.56 9.82 -0.40
C THR A 42 8.19 8.34 -0.41
N ARG A 43 8.81 7.54 -1.29
CA ARG A 43 8.64 6.08 -1.28
C ARG A 43 9.07 5.46 0.05
N SER A 44 10.15 5.96 0.65
CA SER A 44 10.60 5.51 1.96
C SER A 44 9.56 5.78 3.05
N ASP A 45 8.98 7.00 3.09
CA ASP A 45 7.93 7.36 4.06
C ASP A 45 6.68 6.49 3.91
N ALA A 46 6.25 6.27 2.66
CA ALA A 46 5.10 5.44 2.35
C ALA A 46 5.33 3.97 2.74
N ASN A 47 6.52 3.43 2.46
CA ASN A 47 6.91 2.08 2.86
C ASN A 47 6.93 1.95 4.39
N ALA A 48 7.58 2.88 5.09
CA ALA A 48 7.65 2.88 6.55
C ALA A 48 6.26 3.00 7.19
N TRP A 49 5.34 3.76 6.58
CA TRP A 49 3.96 3.82 7.03
C TRP A 49 3.23 2.47 6.87
N ILE A 50 3.37 1.80 5.72
CA ILE A 50 2.75 0.49 5.49
C ILE A 50 3.32 -0.55 6.47
N GLU A 51 4.64 -0.62 6.65
CA GLU A 51 5.28 -1.53 7.62
C GLU A 51 4.75 -1.33 9.05
N ARG A 52 4.59 -0.07 9.45
CA ARG A 52 4.18 0.28 10.82
C ARG A 52 2.71 0.01 11.09
N TYR A 53 1.83 0.31 10.13
CA TYR A 53 0.38 0.35 10.36
C TYR A 53 -0.40 -0.76 9.66
N GLN A 54 0.16 -1.43 8.65
CA GLN A 54 -0.50 -2.43 7.81
C GLN A 54 0.28 -3.75 7.84
N GLN A 55 0.48 -4.31 9.04
CA GLN A 55 1.29 -5.51 9.29
C GLN A 55 0.81 -6.79 8.56
N ASP A 56 -0.43 -6.78 8.06
CA ASP A 56 -0.95 -7.87 7.23
C ASP A 56 -0.47 -7.81 5.77
N PHE A 57 0.01 -6.66 5.29
CA PHE A 57 0.64 -6.56 3.97
C PHE A 57 2.12 -6.89 4.06
N VAL A 58 2.60 -7.74 3.15
CA VAL A 58 4.00 -8.14 3.04
C VAL A 58 4.60 -7.63 1.73
N ASP A 59 5.85 -7.19 1.79
CA ASP A 59 6.64 -6.82 0.63
C ASP A 59 7.07 -8.06 -0.16
N LYS A 60 6.78 -8.07 -1.46
CA LYS A 60 7.17 -9.11 -2.43
C LYS A 60 7.95 -8.54 -3.62
N THR A 61 8.57 -7.39 -3.44
CA THR A 61 9.41 -6.72 -4.45
C THR A 61 10.63 -7.55 -4.78
N THR A 62 10.86 -7.80 -6.07
CA THR A 62 11.98 -8.63 -6.56
C THR A 62 13.12 -7.82 -7.14
N ASP A 63 12.89 -6.54 -7.47
CA ASP A 63 13.85 -5.66 -8.14
C ASP A 63 14.61 -4.74 -7.16
N HIS A 64 14.46 -4.95 -5.85
CA HIS A 64 15.03 -4.12 -4.78
C HIS A 64 14.67 -2.62 -4.86
N SER A 65 13.61 -2.29 -5.61
CA SER A 65 13.11 -0.92 -5.74
C SER A 65 12.36 -0.48 -4.48
N ASP A 66 12.42 0.82 -4.18
CA ASP A 66 11.54 1.43 -3.18
C ASP A 66 10.08 1.51 -3.64
N ASN A 67 9.80 1.28 -4.93
CA ASN A 67 8.42 1.13 -5.42
C ASN A 67 7.89 -0.27 -5.11
N ARG A 68 7.76 -0.54 -3.82
CA ARG A 68 7.49 -1.88 -3.32
C ARG A 68 6.13 -2.40 -3.76
N TYR A 69 6.08 -3.70 -4.00
CA TYR A 69 4.87 -4.46 -4.26
C TYR A 69 4.40 -5.13 -2.97
N TRP A 70 3.30 -4.60 -2.42
CA TRP A 70 2.70 -5.05 -1.18
C TRP A 70 1.52 -5.96 -1.48
N ILE A 71 1.43 -7.10 -0.78
CA ILE A 71 0.32 -8.06 -0.92
C ILE A 71 -0.18 -8.51 0.45
N LEU A 72 -1.50 -8.66 0.61
CA LEU A 72 -2.09 -9.13 1.85
C LEU A 72 -1.71 -10.59 2.13
N ARG A 73 -1.23 -10.87 3.35
CA ARG A 73 -0.80 -12.20 3.80
C ARG A 73 -2.01 -13.13 4.01
N ASN A 74 -1.75 -14.44 3.92
CA ASN A 74 -2.68 -15.51 4.31
C ASN A 74 -4.09 -15.44 3.70
N MET A 75 -4.21 -14.95 2.48
CA MET A 75 -5.43 -15.17 1.67
C MET A 75 -5.41 -16.62 1.16
N GLY A 76 -5.72 -17.57 2.04
CA GLY A 76 -5.92 -18.96 1.65
C GLY A 76 -7.02 -19.04 0.59
N ARG A 77 -6.76 -19.71 -0.53
CA ARG A 77 -7.85 -20.26 -1.32
C ARG A 77 -8.35 -21.47 -0.52
N VAL A 78 -9.51 -21.35 0.10
CA VAL A 78 -10.32 -22.54 0.39
C VAL A 78 -10.79 -23.02 -0.98
N GLN A 79 -10.30 -24.19 -1.41
CA GLN A 79 -10.76 -24.84 -2.65
C GLN A 79 -12.19 -25.35 -2.47
#